data_AF-A0A523USA0-F1
#
_entry.id   AF-A0A523USA0-F1
#
_cell.length_a   1.000
_cell.length_b   1.000
_cell.length_c   1.000
_cell.angle_alpha   90.00
_cell.angle_beta   90.00
_cell.angle_gamma   90.00
#
_symmetry.space_group_name_H-M   'P 1'
#
loop_
_entity.id
_entity.type
_entity.pdbx_description
1 polymer ?
#
loop_
_entity_poly.entity_id
_entity_poly.type
_entity_poly.pdbx_seq_one_letter_code
_entity_poly.pdbx_strand_id
1 'polypeptide(L)'
;MNAEQQMVALHRYFIWADRMRAHFDEQIRETGSIPFAVQDDTQPNPYMSYWYGGTYVVIEGWKKLGLSDPIIETLLESPNIEMLKRYRNGVFHFQKDYFDDRFVGFIRDGQKSVEWVRKLRQELSRFFLDWFRQKDETK
;
A
#
# COMPACT_ATOMS: atom_id res chain seq x y z
N MET A 1 19.15 0.63 17.08
CA MET A 1 17.96 1.48 16.88
C MET A 1 16.96 1.08 17.94
N ASN A 2 16.39 2.03 18.69
CA ASN A 2 15.37 1.70 19.69
C ASN A 2 13.99 1.49 19.03
N ALA A 3 13.05 0.87 19.73
CA ALA A 3 11.73 0.50 19.19
C ALA A 3 10.94 1.72 18.66
N GLU A 4 11.10 2.87 19.30
CA GLU A 4 10.47 4.13 18.89
C GLU A 4 11.01 4.63 17.54
N GLN A 5 12.33 4.63 17.35
CA GLN A 5 12.94 4.98 16.07
C GLN A 5 12.48 4.04 14.94
N GLN A 6 12.30 2.75 15.24
CA GLN A 6 11.79 1.77 14.27
C GLN A 6 10.32 2.04 13.92
N MET A 7 9.49 2.40 14.90
CA MET A 7 8.09 2.78 14.64
C MET A 7 7.98 4.04 13.79
N VAL A 8 8.75 5.09 14.11
CA VAL A 8 8.81 6.32 13.31
C VAL A 8 9.30 6.03 11.89
N ALA A 9 10.29 5.14 11.75
CA ALA A 9 10.77 4.72 10.43
C ALA A 9 9.69 3.99 9.62
N LEU A 10 8.93 3.08 10.23
CA LEU A 10 7.83 2.39 9.56
C LEU A 10 6.70 3.35 9.18
N HIS A 11 6.32 4.25 10.10
CA HIS A 11 5.32 5.29 9.84
C HIS A 11 5.71 6.19 8.66
N ARG A 12 6.99 6.53 8.50
CA ARG A 12 7.46 7.28 7.34
C ARG A 12 7.16 6.56 6.01
N TYR A 13 7.40 5.25 5.94
CA TYR A 13 7.03 4.47 4.74
C TYR A 13 5.52 4.47 4.50
N PHE A 14 4.71 4.40 5.56
CA PHE A 14 3.26 4.52 5.47
C PHE A 14 2.84 5.89 4.91
N ILE A 15 3.38 6.99 5.42
CA ILE A 15 3.09 8.35 4.93
C ILE A 15 3.47 8.51 3.45
N TRP A 16 4.63 7.98 3.03
CA TRP A 16 5.03 8.02 1.63
C TRP A 16 4.06 7.25 0.73
N ALA A 17 3.66 6.05 1.13
CA ALA A 17 2.67 5.26 0.38
C ALA A 17 1.30 5.96 0.33
N ASP A 18 0.85 6.54 1.45
CA ASP A 18 -0.44 7.24 1.53
C ASP A 18 -0.45 8.56 0.74
N ARG A 19 0.70 9.22 0.61
CA ARG A 19 0.83 10.40 -0.25
C ARG A 19 0.59 10.05 -1.72
N MET A 20 1.10 8.90 -2.17
CA MET A 20 0.89 8.43 -3.54
C MET A 20 -0.57 8.03 -3.78
N ARG A 21 -1.23 7.42 -2.78
CA ARG A 21 -2.68 7.19 -2.81
C ARG A 21 -3.47 8.49 -2.96
N ALA A 22 -3.08 9.56 -2.26
CA ALA A 22 -3.76 10.84 -2.34
C ALA A 22 -3.68 11.43 -3.76
N HIS A 23 -2.50 11.42 -4.39
CA HIS A 23 -2.33 11.85 -5.78
C HIS A 23 -3.12 10.97 -6.76
N PHE A 24 -3.17 9.67 -6.53
CA PHE A 24 -3.99 8.75 -7.31
C PHE A 24 -5.49 9.11 -7.25
N ASP A 25 -6.01 9.34 -6.05
CA ASP A 25 -7.42 9.72 -5.85
C ASP A 25 -7.76 11.10 -6.43
N GLU A 26 -6.80 12.04 -6.39
CA GLU A 26 -6.90 13.35 -7.02
C GLU A 26 -7.02 13.23 -8.54
N GLN A 27 -6.13 12.46 -9.17
CA GLN A 27 -6.16 12.24 -10.61
C GLN A 27 -7.44 11.54 -11.08
N ILE A 28 -7.92 10.52 -10.35
CA ILE A 28 -9.20 9.87 -10.69
C ILE A 28 -10.36 10.87 -10.62
N ARG A 29 -10.35 11.75 -9.62
CA ARG A 29 -11.39 12.77 -9.45
C ARG A 29 -11.39 13.79 -10.58
N GLU A 30 -10.21 14.19 -11.04
CA GLU A 30 -10.05 15.18 -12.13
C GLU A 30 -10.37 14.60 -13.51
N THR A 31 -9.94 13.35 -13.77
CA THR A 31 -10.04 12.73 -15.10
C THR A 31 -11.29 11.86 -15.29
N GLY A 32 -11.97 11.48 -14.21
CA GLY A 32 -13.10 10.53 -14.22
C GLY A 32 -12.73 9.12 -14.71
N SER A 33 -11.44 8.84 -14.93
CA SER A 33 -10.97 7.65 -15.64
C SER A 33 -10.19 6.72 -14.71
N ILE A 34 -10.43 5.41 -14.85
CA ILE A 34 -9.74 4.37 -14.10
C ILE A 34 -8.46 3.94 -14.86
N PRO A 35 -7.34 3.62 -14.18
CA PRO A 35 -5.98 3.55 -14.74
C PRO A 35 -5.65 2.54 -15.85
N PHE A 36 -6.62 1.84 -16.40
CA PHE A 36 -6.40 0.83 -17.44
C PHE A 36 -7.20 1.11 -18.71
N ALA A 37 -7.96 2.21 -18.76
CA ALA A 37 -8.77 2.58 -19.91
C ALA A 37 -7.96 3.26 -21.03
N VAL A 38 -6.73 3.74 -20.73
CA VAL A 38 -5.90 4.48 -21.68
C VAL A 38 -4.56 3.77 -21.81
N GLN A 39 -4.19 3.37 -23.02
CA GLN A 39 -2.87 2.82 -23.39
C GLN A 39 -1.75 3.89 -23.36
N ASP A 40 -1.92 4.91 -22.52
CA ASP A 40 -1.00 6.03 -22.39
C ASP A 40 -0.36 5.93 -21.00
N ASP A 41 0.95 5.68 -20.99
CA ASP A 41 1.78 5.59 -19.78
C ASP A 41 1.76 6.86 -18.92
N THR A 42 1.12 7.93 -19.38
CA THR A 42 1.21 9.22 -18.70
C THR A 42 0.29 9.41 -17.49
N GLN A 43 -0.87 8.74 -17.33
CA GLN A 43 -1.76 8.92 -16.14
C GLN A 43 -2.79 7.78 -15.98
N PRO A 44 -3.22 7.30 -14.79
CA PRO A 44 -2.82 7.48 -13.36
C PRO A 44 -1.95 6.32 -12.79
N ASN A 45 -1.41 5.47 -13.65
CA ASN A 45 -0.73 4.22 -13.30
C ASN A 45 0.47 4.35 -12.32
N PRO A 46 1.35 5.39 -12.38
CA PRO A 46 2.51 5.45 -11.49
C PRO A 46 2.14 5.70 -10.02
N TYR A 47 1.19 6.59 -9.72
CA TYR A 47 0.82 6.86 -8.32
C TYR A 47 0.18 5.64 -7.65
N MET A 48 -0.69 4.92 -8.37
CA MET A 48 -1.21 3.63 -7.90
C MET A 48 -0.09 2.63 -7.65
N SER A 49 0.86 2.55 -8.59
CA SER A 49 1.96 1.62 -8.53
C SER A 49 2.87 1.85 -7.32
N TYR A 50 3.22 3.11 -7.06
CA TYR A 50 3.99 3.47 -5.87
C TYR A 50 3.19 3.31 -4.57
N TRP A 51 1.88 3.61 -4.58
CA TRP A 51 1.03 3.36 -3.42
C TRP A 51 0.99 1.87 -3.05
N TYR A 52 0.68 0.99 -4.01
CA TYR A 52 0.56 -0.44 -3.78
C TYR A 52 1.91 -1.06 -3.41
N GLY A 53 2.96 -0.70 -4.14
CA GLY A 53 4.31 -1.15 -3.82
C GLY A 53 4.77 -0.69 -2.43
N GLY A 54 4.54 0.58 -2.08
CA GLY A 54 4.85 1.13 -0.75
C GLY A 54 4.02 0.49 0.37
N THR A 55 2.75 0.17 0.12
CA THR A 55 1.89 -0.53 1.09
C THR A 55 2.48 -1.90 1.42
N TYR A 56 3.01 -2.64 0.44
CA TYR A 56 3.67 -3.91 0.71
C TYR A 56 4.92 -3.74 1.58
N VAL A 57 5.72 -2.70 1.36
CA VAL A 57 6.90 -2.40 2.22
C VAL A 57 6.49 -2.13 3.66
N VAL A 58 5.33 -1.49 3.90
CA VAL A 58 4.78 -1.32 5.25
C VAL A 58 4.40 -2.67 5.87
N ILE A 59 3.83 -3.59 5.10
CA ILE A 59 3.53 -4.97 5.57
C ILE A 59 4.82 -5.72 5.94
N GLU A 60 5.87 -5.60 5.13
CA GLU A 60 7.17 -6.21 5.43
C GLU A 60 7.75 -5.66 6.73
N GLY A 61 7.70 -4.35 6.91
CA GLY A 61 8.13 -3.68 8.14
C GLY A 61 7.28 -4.07 9.35
N TRP A 62 5.96 -4.16 9.20
CA TRP A 62 5.02 -4.61 10.23
C TRP A 62 5.41 -5.99 10.76
N LYS A 63 5.60 -6.96 9.85
CA LYS A 63 6.02 -8.33 10.19
C LYS A 63 7.41 -8.36 10.82
N LYS A 64 8.36 -7.60 10.27
CA LYS A 64 9.75 -7.53 10.76
C LYS A 64 9.87 -6.96 12.17
N LEU A 65 8.99 -6.02 12.52
CA LEU A 65 8.94 -5.42 13.85
C LEU A 65 8.10 -6.22 14.85
N GLY A 66 7.45 -7.30 14.42
CA GLY A 66 6.58 -8.12 15.28
C GLY A 66 5.37 -7.34 15.81
N LEU A 67 4.86 -6.38 15.02
CA LEU A 67 3.65 -5.66 15.37
C LEU A 67 2.43 -6.56 15.23
N SER A 68 1.38 -6.26 16.00
CA SER A 68 0.14 -7.04 16.00
C SER A 68 -1.04 -6.12 16.29
N ASP A 69 -2.09 -6.30 15.51
CA ASP A 69 -3.39 -5.66 15.69
C ASP A 69 -4.46 -6.60 15.12
N PRO A 70 -5.51 -6.98 15.87
CA PRO A 70 -6.44 -8.03 15.45
C PRO A 70 -7.10 -7.79 14.08
N ILE A 71 -7.40 -6.53 13.75
CA ILE A 71 -8.05 -6.18 12.49
C ILE A 71 -7.03 -6.25 11.34
N ILE A 72 -5.82 -5.73 11.55
CA ILE A 72 -4.75 -5.81 10.56
C ILE A 72 -4.37 -7.28 10.32
N GLU A 73 -4.20 -8.10 11.36
CA GLU A 73 -3.87 -9.52 11.19
C GLU A 73 -4.92 -10.26 10.35
N THR A 74 -6.21 -10.00 10.58
CA THR A 74 -7.30 -10.57 9.74
C THR A 74 -7.16 -10.15 8.27
N LEU A 75 -6.83 -8.88 8.01
CA LEU A 75 -6.59 -8.40 6.64
C LEU A 75 -5.33 -9.02 6.02
N LEU A 76 -4.34 -9.35 6.86
CA LEU A 76 -3.09 -10.00 6.48
C LEU A 76 -3.20 -11.53 6.28
N GLU A 77 -4.39 -12.12 6.44
CA GLU A 77 -4.68 -13.50 6.03
C GLU A 77 -5.16 -13.58 4.56
N SER A 78 -5.46 -12.44 3.94
CA SER A 78 -6.00 -12.38 2.59
C SER A 78 -5.00 -12.89 1.54
N PRO A 79 -5.47 -13.65 0.51
CA PRO A 79 -4.62 -14.03 -0.63
C PRO A 79 -4.11 -12.82 -1.43
N ASN A 80 -4.73 -11.65 -1.25
CA ASN A 80 -4.33 -10.40 -1.89
C ASN A 80 -2.88 -9.98 -1.54
N ILE A 81 -2.30 -10.48 -0.45
CA ILE A 81 -0.92 -10.16 -0.06
C ILE A 81 0.10 -10.71 -1.04
N GLU A 82 -0.04 -11.97 -1.45
CA GLU A 82 0.89 -12.57 -2.41
C GLU A 82 0.75 -11.91 -3.79
N MET A 83 -0.45 -11.46 -4.13
CA MET A 83 -0.68 -10.69 -5.35
C MET A 83 -0.05 -9.29 -5.25
N LEU A 84 -0.19 -8.61 -4.11
CA LEU A 84 0.43 -7.30 -3.85
C LEU A 84 1.97 -7.40 -3.85
N LYS A 85 2.54 -8.50 -3.33
CA LYS A 85 3.97 -8.82 -3.41
C LYS A 85 4.44 -8.91 -4.85
N ARG A 86 3.73 -9.69 -5.67
CA ARG A 86 4.03 -9.85 -7.11
C ARG A 86 3.92 -8.52 -7.84
N TYR A 87 2.88 -7.74 -7.53
CA TYR A 87 2.67 -6.40 -8.06
C TYR A 87 3.84 -5.47 -7.71
N ARG A 88 4.22 -5.38 -6.43
CA ARG A 88 5.39 -4.63 -5.95
C ARG A 88 6.66 -5.03 -6.71
N ASN A 89 6.85 -6.32 -6.94
CA ASN A 89 7.99 -6.82 -7.69
C ASN A 89 7.95 -6.41 -9.17
N GLY A 90 6.78 -6.41 -9.81
CA GLY A 90 6.60 -5.90 -11.16
C GLY A 90 6.92 -4.40 -11.26
N VAL A 91 6.42 -3.60 -10.31
CA VAL A 91 6.61 -2.14 -10.29
C VAL A 91 8.08 -1.74 -10.10
N PHE A 92 8.79 -2.35 -9.16
CA PHE A 92 10.12 -1.89 -8.75
C PHE A 92 11.29 -2.70 -9.30
N HIS A 93 11.03 -3.79 -10.03
CA HIS A 93 12.07 -4.47 -10.79
C HIS A 93 11.79 -4.31 -12.26
N PHE A 94 12.81 -3.92 -13.03
CA PHE A 94 12.71 -3.82 -14.48
C PHE A 94 12.19 -5.12 -15.09
N GLN A 95 11.16 -5.00 -15.93
CA GLN A 95 10.62 -6.11 -16.72
C GLN A 95 10.91 -5.86 -18.20
N LYS A 96 11.36 -6.92 -18.89
CA LYS A 96 11.64 -6.85 -20.33
C LYS A 96 10.34 -6.82 -21.15
N ASP A 97 9.28 -7.41 -20.61
CA ASP A 97 7.96 -7.46 -21.23
C ASP A 97 7.08 -6.34 -20.67
N TYR A 98 6.53 -5.52 -21.56
CA TYR A 98 5.74 -4.32 -21.21
C TYR A 98 4.36 -4.68 -20.63
N PHE A 99 3.73 -5.76 -21.12
CA PHE A 99 2.46 -6.28 -20.61
C PHE A 99 2.68 -7.50 -19.74
N ASP A 100 3.02 -7.27 -18.47
CA ASP A 100 3.20 -8.37 -17.53
C ASP A 100 1.91 -8.66 -16.74
N ASP A 101 1.49 -9.92 -16.74
CA ASP A 101 0.33 -10.42 -15.98
C ASP A 101 0.39 -10.07 -14.48
N ARG A 102 1.56 -9.75 -13.94
CA ARG A 102 1.73 -9.29 -12.55
C ARG A 102 1.05 -7.96 -12.26
N PHE A 103 0.90 -7.07 -13.25
CA PHE A 103 0.22 -5.78 -13.05
C PHE A 103 -1.30 -5.93 -13.13
N VAL A 104 -1.76 -6.70 -14.11
CA VAL A 104 -3.20 -6.92 -14.35
C VAL A 104 -3.78 -7.87 -13.32
N GLY A 105 -3.03 -8.89 -12.89
CA GLY A 105 -3.51 -9.95 -12.01
C GLY A 105 -4.03 -9.43 -10.67
N PHE A 106 -3.39 -8.44 -10.04
CA PHE A 106 -3.88 -7.90 -8.77
C PHE A 106 -5.22 -7.15 -8.91
N ILE A 107 -5.38 -6.43 -10.02
CA ILE A 107 -6.59 -5.64 -10.29
C ILE A 107 -7.72 -6.52 -10.82
N ARG A 108 -7.41 -7.48 -11.69
CA ARG A 108 -8.36 -8.38 -12.35
C ARG A 108 -8.75 -9.57 -11.48
N ASP A 109 -7.78 -10.23 -10.88
CA ASP A 109 -7.95 -11.53 -10.22
C ASP A 109 -7.97 -11.40 -8.68
N GLY A 110 -7.67 -10.20 -8.14
CA GLY A 110 -7.67 -9.93 -6.72
C GLY A 110 -9.09 -9.85 -6.16
N GLN A 111 -9.34 -10.55 -5.05
CA GLN A 111 -10.66 -10.56 -4.42
C GLN A 111 -10.94 -9.19 -3.79
N LYS A 112 -11.75 -8.37 -4.46
CA LYS A 112 -12.06 -7.00 -4.03
C LYS A 112 -10.78 -6.23 -3.66
N SER A 113 -9.71 -6.41 -4.44
CA SER A 113 -8.35 -5.96 -4.11
C SER A 113 -8.27 -4.47 -3.79
N VAL A 114 -9.03 -3.64 -4.50
CA VAL A 114 -9.15 -2.20 -4.25
C VAL A 114 -9.81 -1.91 -2.89
N GLU A 115 -10.91 -2.60 -2.54
CA GLU A 115 -11.56 -2.45 -1.23
C GLU A 115 -10.61 -2.90 -0.11
N TRP A 116 -9.95 -4.04 -0.32
CA TRP A 116 -9.01 -4.62 0.64
C TRP A 116 -7.81 -3.70 0.91
N VAL A 117 -7.12 -3.19 -0.11
CA VAL A 117 -5.94 -2.33 0.07
C VAL A 117 -6.31 -0.98 0.70
N ARG A 118 -7.50 -0.45 0.40
CA ARG A 118 -8.02 0.76 1.06
C ARG A 118 -8.35 0.50 2.52
N LYS A 119 -8.97 -0.64 2.84
CA LYS A 119 -9.27 -1.04 4.22
C LYS A 119 -8.00 -1.27 5.02
N LEU A 120 -7.00 -1.96 4.45
CA LEU A 120 -5.69 -2.13 5.08
C LEU A 120 -5.02 -0.78 5.37
N ARG A 121 -5.02 0.15 4.41
CA ARG A 121 -4.53 1.52 4.63
C ARG A 121 -5.25 2.23 5.78
N GLN A 122 -6.58 2.09 5.88
CA GLN A 122 -7.37 2.71 6.96
C GLN A 122 -6.97 2.17 8.33
N GLU A 123 -6.82 0.85 8.46
CA GLU A 123 -6.45 0.23 9.73
C GLU A 123 -5.00 0.52 10.12
N LEU A 124 -4.07 0.54 9.15
CA LEU A 124 -2.70 1.02 9.39
C LEU A 124 -2.69 2.47 9.89
N SER A 125 -3.49 3.36 9.28
CA SER A 125 -3.63 4.74 9.73
C SER A 125 -4.15 4.84 11.16
N ARG A 126 -5.18 4.06 11.51
CA ARG A 126 -5.74 4.00 12.86
C ARG A 126 -4.66 3.56 13.85
N PHE A 127 -3.96 2.47 13.56
CA PHE A 127 -2.89 1.96 14.41
C PHE A 127 -1.81 3.00 14.70
N PHE A 128 -1.29 3.67 13.66
CA PHE A 128 -0.25 4.70 13.86
C PHE A 128 -0.77 5.88 14.70
N LEU A 129 -1.98 6.36 14.44
CA LEU A 129 -2.58 7.45 15.22
C LEU A 129 -2.75 7.08 16.70
N ASP A 130 -3.24 5.87 16.98
CA ASP A 130 -3.40 5.36 18.35
C ASP A 130 -2.04 5.26 19.05
N TRP A 131 -1.02 4.74 18.35
CA TRP A 131 0.34 4.61 18.89
C TRP A 131 0.96 5.97 19.25
N PHE A 132 0.84 6.97 18.36
CA PHE A 132 1.38 8.31 18.63
C PHE A 132 0.61 9.03 19.74
N ARG A 133 -0.72 8.86 19.83
CA ARG A 133 -1.53 9.43 20.91
C ARG A 133 -1.10 8.91 22.28
N GLN A 134 -0.96 7.59 22.43
CA GLN A 134 -0.53 6.98 23.70
C GLN A 134 0.87 7.46 24.12
N LYS A 135 1.73 7.76 23.14
CA LYS A 135 3.07 8.30 23.38
C LYS A 135 3.08 9.74 23.87
N ASP A 136 2.13 10.56 23.45
CA ASP A 136 2.03 11.94 23.91
C ASP A 136 1.35 12.04 25.29
N GLU A 137 0.49 11.08 25.65
CA GLU A 137 -0.13 10.98 26.99
C GLU A 137 0.81 10.43 28.07
N THR A 138 1.91 9.78 27.68
CA THR A 138 2.89 9.15 28.59
C THR A 138 4.17 9.98 28.79
N LYS A 139 4.24 11.18 28.21
CA LYS A 139 5.29 12.18 28.44
C LYS A 139 4.87 13.17 29.53
#